data_AF-A0A3D1APS9-F1
#
_entry.id   AF-A0A3D1APS9-F1
#
_cell.length_a   1.000
_cell.length_b   1.000
_cell.length_c   1.000
_cell.angle_alpha   90.00
_cell.angle_beta   90.00
_cell.angle_gamma   90.00
#
_symmetry.space_group_name_H-M   'P 1'
#
loop_
_entity.id
_entity.type
_entity.pdbx_description
1 polymer ?
#
loop_
_entity_poly.entity_id
_entity_poly.type
_entity_poly.pdbx_seq_one_letter_code
_entity_poly.pdbx_strand_id
1 'polypeptide(L)'
;MLEFKLDGIRIEITVEMERHDYKDANNRGRTRFERQIKISVRFWDLHLMGNLQELSFVKSSLIYFMQGYWKRSGKEKSRIDFAKRLTKKHPNGGKHSLYFIARQKNNKNFLQVYLEKNDEIINEVYLDGQEVLMLDIAIGKAIHLLTPISG
;
A
#
# COMPACT_ATOMS: atom_id res chain seq x y z
N MET A 1 1.00 17.73 3.47
CA MET A 1 0.74 16.61 2.53
C MET A 1 2.05 15.85 2.35
N LEU A 2 2.03 14.52 2.46
CA LEU A 2 3.17 13.66 2.18
C LEU A 2 2.87 12.85 0.91
N GLU A 3 3.87 12.71 0.04
CA GLU A 3 3.72 12.01 -1.24
C GLU A 3 4.89 11.05 -1.48
N PHE A 4 4.56 9.88 -2.02
CA PHE A 4 5.50 8.92 -2.58
C PHE A 4 5.04 8.55 -3.99
N LYS A 5 5.98 8.46 -4.94
CA LYS A 5 5.75 8.09 -6.34
C LYS A 5 6.85 7.14 -6.81
N LEU A 6 6.46 6.05 -7.44
CA LEU A 6 7.38 5.08 -8.06
C LEU A 6 6.62 4.32 -9.17
N ASP A 7 6.96 4.56 -10.44
CA ASP A 7 6.50 3.78 -11.61
C ASP A 7 5.01 3.43 -11.65
N GLY A 8 4.17 4.45 -11.44
CA GLY A 8 2.70 4.31 -11.44
C GLY A 8 2.10 3.91 -10.09
N ILE A 9 2.92 3.65 -9.09
CA ILE A 9 2.53 3.50 -7.69
C ILE A 9 2.60 4.88 -7.02
N ARG A 10 1.53 5.29 -6.35
CA ARG A 10 1.44 6.58 -5.66
C ARG A 10 0.82 6.42 -4.29
N ILE A 11 1.43 7.03 -3.27
CA ILE A 11 0.88 7.10 -1.92
C ILE A 11 0.76 8.59 -1.56
N GLU A 12 -0.45 9.03 -1.26
CA GLU A 12 -0.76 10.39 -0.83
C GLU A 12 -1.34 10.33 0.58
N ILE A 13 -0.79 11.15 1.47
CA ILE A 13 -1.25 11.24 2.86
C ILE A 13 -1.52 12.71 3.19
N THR A 14 -2.74 12.97 3.63
CA THR A 14 -3.18 14.28 4.12
C THR A 14 -3.60 14.14 5.57
N VAL A 15 -3.10 15.04 6.40
CA VAL A 15 -3.43 15.14 7.82
C VAL A 15 -3.96 16.54 8.05
N GLU A 16 -5.22 16.63 8.48
CA GLU A 16 -5.95 17.85 8.76
C GLU A 16 -6.39 17.83 10.24
N MET A 17 -6.34 18.98 10.91
CA MET A 17 -6.88 19.13 12.26
C MET A 17 -8.19 19.91 12.16
N GLU A 18 -9.29 19.25 12.48
CA GLU A 18 -10.60 19.88 12.54
C GLU A 18 -10.93 20.29 13.96
N ARG A 19 -11.50 21.49 14.11
CA ARG A 19 -12.00 21.99 15.37
C ARG A 19 -13.51 21.83 15.40
N HIS A 20 -13.99 21.08 16.39
CA HIS A 20 -15.41 20.85 16.65
C HIS A 20 -15.78 21.50 17.97
N ASP A 21 -16.53 22.60 17.89
CA ASP A 21 -17.09 23.27 19.07
C ASP A 21 -18.49 22.71 19.33
N TYR A 22 -18.75 22.23 20.55
CA TYR A 22 -20.02 21.65 20.96
C TYR A 22 -20.37 22.05 22.38
N LYS A 23 -21.64 21.86 22.77
CA LYS A 23 -22.08 22.05 24.15
C LYS A 23 -22.20 20.70 24.84
N ASP A 24 -21.69 20.61 26.07
CA ASP A 24 -21.90 19.42 26.89
C ASP A 24 -23.32 19.41 27.50
N ALA A 25 -23.66 18.34 28.22
CA ALA A 25 -24.97 18.19 28.88
C ALA A 25 -25.29 19.32 29.88
N ASN A 26 -24.28 20.07 30.34
CA ASN A 26 -24.43 21.21 31.25
C ASN A 26 -24.43 22.56 30.52
N ASN A 27 -24.61 22.56 29.19
CA ASN A 27 -24.62 23.75 28.33
C ASN A 27 -23.28 24.52 28.35
N ARG A 28 -22.18 23.89 28.78
CA ARG A 28 -20.84 24.49 28.77
C ARG A 28 -20.21 24.28 27.39
N GLY A 29 -19.59 25.33 26.87
CA GLY A 29 -18.83 25.25 25.62
C GLY A 29 -17.60 24.35 25.78
N ARG A 30 -17.48 23.36 24.91
CA ARG A 30 -16.32 22.48 24.80
C ARG A 30 -15.80 22.54 23.37
N THR A 31 -14.48 22.51 23.23
CA THR A 31 -13.80 22.40 21.95
C THR A 31 -13.11 21.05 21.89
N ARG A 32 -13.35 20.29 20.84
CA ARG A 32 -12.61 19.06 20.50
C ARG A 32 -11.80 19.31 19.24
N PHE A 33 -10.53 18.92 19.28
CA PHE A 33 -9.72 18.84 18.08
C PHE A 33 -9.75 17.40 17.58
N GLU A 34 -10.15 17.21 16.33
CA GLU A 34 -10.20 15.92 15.68
C GLU A 34 -9.19 15.88 14.55
N ARG A 35 -8.35 14.85 14.55
CA ARG A 35 -7.35 14.64 13.52
C ARG A 35 -7.96 13.83 12.38
N GLN A 36 -8.17 14.47 11.25
CA GLN A 36 -8.61 13.81 10.03
C GLN A 36 -7.41 13.36 9.21
N ILE A 37 -7.39 12.07 8.84
CA ILE A 37 -6.30 11.46 8.08
C ILE A 37 -6.88 10.82 6.84
N LYS A 38 -6.43 11.31 5.68
CA LYS A 38 -6.82 10.78 4.38
C LYS A 38 -5.61 10.11 3.76
N ILE A 39 -5.72 8.81 3.48
CA ILE A 39 -4.68 8.01 2.83
C ILE A 39 -5.22 7.49 1.51
N SER A 40 -4.51 7.80 0.44
CA SER A 40 -4.77 7.28 -0.90
C SER A 40 -3.54 6.50 -1.35
N VAL A 41 -3.71 5.21 -1.62
CA VAL A 41 -2.68 4.39 -2.26
C VAL A 41 -3.20 3.96 -3.63
N ARG A 42 -2.45 4.26 -4.68
CA ARG A 42 -2.83 3.98 -6.07
C ARG A 42 -1.78 3.12 -6.74
N PHE A 43 -2.24 2.12 -7.46
CA PHE A 43 -1.45 1.33 -8.41
C PHE A 43 -2.08 1.56 -9.78
N TRP A 44 -1.54 2.53 -10.52
CA TRP A 44 -2.17 3.09 -11.72
C TRP A 44 -3.63 3.47 -11.44
N ASP A 45 -4.58 2.85 -12.13
CA ASP A 45 -6.02 3.12 -12.02
C ASP A 45 -6.69 2.41 -10.83
N LEU A 46 -5.97 1.54 -10.11
CA LEU A 46 -6.50 0.88 -8.92
C LEU A 46 -6.28 1.72 -7.67
N HIS A 47 -7.36 2.13 -7.02
CA HIS A 47 -7.33 2.95 -5.80
C HIS A 47 -7.65 2.12 -4.54
N LEU A 48 -6.76 2.20 -3.55
CA LEU A 48 -6.92 1.70 -2.19
C LEU A 48 -7.16 2.90 -1.26
N MET A 49 -8.40 3.04 -0.78
CA MET A 49 -8.85 4.20 0.01
C MET A 49 -8.62 3.99 1.50
N GLY A 50 -7.37 3.83 1.93
CA GLY A 50 -7.01 3.80 3.35
C GLY A 50 -7.57 2.62 4.17
N ASN A 51 -8.19 1.61 3.54
CA ASN A 51 -8.64 0.42 4.25
C ASN A 51 -7.43 -0.32 4.83
N LEU A 52 -7.38 -0.45 6.15
CA LEU A 52 -6.28 -1.10 6.86
C LEU A 52 -6.02 -2.53 6.35
N GLN A 53 -7.05 -3.26 5.94
CA GLN A 53 -6.90 -4.60 5.36
C GLN A 53 -6.12 -4.57 4.04
N GLU A 54 -6.47 -3.66 3.13
CA GLU A 54 -5.82 -3.54 1.81
C GLU A 54 -4.37 -3.06 1.95
N LEU A 55 -4.14 -2.08 2.82
CA LEU A 55 -2.80 -1.60 3.13
C LEU A 55 -1.94 -2.67 3.80
N SER A 56 -2.51 -3.45 4.73
CA SER A 56 -1.82 -4.56 5.39
C SER A 56 -1.52 -5.70 4.42
N PHE A 57 -2.40 -5.96 3.45
CA PHE A 57 -2.14 -6.92 2.38
C PHE A 57 -0.94 -6.50 1.54
N VAL A 58 -0.89 -5.23 1.12
CA VAL A 58 0.27 -4.70 0.38
C VAL A 58 1.52 -4.81 1.24
N LYS A 59 1.48 -4.32 2.48
CA LYS A 59 2.63 -4.37 3.40
C LYS A 59 3.17 -5.78 3.61
N SER A 60 2.30 -6.72 3.95
CA SER A 60 2.70 -8.12 4.18
C SER A 60 3.25 -8.78 2.92
N SER A 61 2.73 -8.44 1.74
CA SER A 61 3.24 -8.92 0.45
C SER A 61 4.67 -8.44 0.20
N LEU A 62 4.95 -7.16 0.44
CA LEU A 62 6.29 -6.58 0.29
C LEU A 62 7.29 -7.18 1.29
N ILE A 63 6.90 -7.28 2.57
CA ILE A 63 7.74 -7.86 3.62
C ILE A 63 8.07 -9.33 3.31
N TYR A 64 7.08 -10.12 2.87
CA TYR A 64 7.29 -11.51 2.53
C TYR A 64 8.31 -11.67 1.39
N PHE A 65 8.17 -10.86 0.34
CA PHE A 65 9.17 -10.82 -0.74
C PHE A 65 10.56 -10.46 -0.20
N MET A 66 10.68 -9.41 0.61
CA MET A 66 11.97 -8.96 1.16
C MET A 66 12.65 -10.01 2.04
N GLN A 67 11.89 -10.73 2.87
CA GLN A 67 12.40 -11.84 3.66
C GLN A 67 12.95 -12.97 2.77
N GLY A 68 12.26 -13.28 1.66
CA GLY A 68 12.73 -14.23 0.66
C GLY A 68 13.96 -13.74 -0.10
N TYR A 69 13.96 -12.46 -0.48
CA TYR A 69 15.02 -11.78 -1.22
C TYR A 69 16.34 -11.81 -0.46
N TRP A 70 16.36 -11.37 0.80
CA TRP A 70 17.59 -11.30 1.60
C TRP A 70 18.15 -12.66 2.00
N LYS A 71 17.29 -13.67 2.25
CA LYS A 71 17.76 -15.03 2.56
C LYS A 71 18.49 -15.69 1.38
N ARG A 72 18.21 -15.23 0.16
CA ARG A 72 18.61 -15.89 -1.09
C ARG A 72 19.54 -15.04 -1.96
N SER A 73 19.72 -13.76 -1.66
CA SER A 73 20.66 -12.87 -2.36
C SER A 73 22.14 -13.29 -2.23
N GLY A 74 22.46 -14.25 -1.34
CA GLY A 74 23.82 -14.80 -1.16
C GLY A 74 23.96 -16.31 -1.35
N LYS A 75 22.90 -17.05 -1.68
CA LYS A 75 22.94 -18.52 -1.88
C LYS A 75 22.32 -18.89 -3.22
N GLU A 76 23.01 -19.72 -3.98
CA GLU A 76 22.69 -20.08 -5.37
C GLU A 76 21.20 -20.37 -5.64
N LYS A 77 20.73 -19.83 -6.77
CA LYS A 77 19.66 -20.34 -7.67
C LYS A 77 18.26 -20.60 -7.11
N SER A 78 17.99 -20.40 -5.83
CA SER A 78 16.68 -20.76 -5.28
C SER A 78 15.62 -19.68 -5.60
N ARG A 79 14.63 -20.03 -6.43
CA ARG A 79 13.49 -19.15 -6.77
C ARG A 79 12.66 -18.83 -5.53
N ILE A 80 12.19 -17.59 -5.41
CA ILE A 80 11.19 -17.21 -4.42
C ILE A 80 9.83 -17.64 -4.99
N ASP A 81 9.20 -18.63 -4.37
CA ASP A 81 7.83 -19.00 -4.70
C ASP A 81 6.87 -18.05 -3.98
N PHE A 82 6.43 -17.02 -4.70
CA PHE A 82 5.57 -15.97 -4.16
C PHE A 82 4.69 -15.39 -5.25
N ALA A 83 3.38 -15.56 -5.09
CA ALA A 83 2.35 -14.92 -5.89
C ALA A 83 1.18 -14.55 -4.98
N LYS A 84 0.84 -13.26 -4.93
CA LYS A 84 -0.29 -12.73 -4.15
C LYS A 84 -1.15 -11.84 -5.04
N ARG A 85 -2.46 -11.85 -4.77
CA ARG A 85 -3.46 -11.12 -5.55
C ARG A 85 -4.44 -10.39 -4.63
N LEU A 86 -4.71 -9.13 -4.95
CA LEU A 86 -5.79 -8.33 -4.40
C LEU A 86 -6.79 -8.01 -5.51
N THR A 87 -8.04 -8.43 -5.36
CA THR A 87 -9.09 -8.21 -6.36
C THR A 87 -10.11 -7.21 -5.83
N LYS A 88 -10.48 -6.21 -6.65
CA LYS A 88 -11.59 -5.30 -6.39
C LYS A 88 -12.58 -5.33 -7.55
N LYS A 89 -13.87 -5.34 -7.20
CA LYS A 89 -14.95 -5.12 -8.17
C LYS A 89 -15.06 -3.62 -8.41
N HIS A 90 -15.01 -3.21 -9.66
CA HIS A 90 -15.23 -1.83 -10.05
C HIS A 90 -16.74 -1.57 -10.16
N PRO A 91 -17.24 -0.36 -9.81
CA PRO A 91 -18.68 -0.05 -9.84
C PRO A 91 -19.38 -0.26 -11.19
N ASN A 92 -18.63 -0.23 -12.29
CA ASN A 92 -19.14 -0.47 -13.65
C ASN A 92 -19.15 -1.96 -14.06
N GLY A 93 -18.98 -2.89 -13.10
CA GLY A 93 -19.03 -4.33 -13.35
C GLY A 93 -17.69 -4.96 -13.76
N GLY A 94 -16.65 -4.17 -14.02
CA GLY A 94 -15.30 -4.67 -14.30
C GLY A 94 -14.60 -5.23 -13.05
N LYS A 95 -13.67 -6.16 -13.23
CA LYS A 95 -12.83 -6.70 -12.14
C LYS A 95 -11.39 -6.22 -12.35
N HIS A 96 -10.83 -5.58 -11.34
CA HIS A 96 -9.42 -5.21 -11.30
C HIS A 96 -8.70 -6.11 -10.29
N SER A 97 -7.59 -6.71 -10.70
CA SER A 97 -6.75 -7.54 -9.83
C SER A 97 -5.33 -7.00 -9.84
N LEU A 98 -4.82 -6.64 -8.66
CA LEU A 98 -3.43 -6.29 -8.44
C LEU A 98 -2.65 -7.53 -8.01
N TYR A 99 -1.56 -7.82 -8.69
CA TYR A 99 -0.71 -8.95 -8.42
C TYR A 99 0.67 -8.52 -7.94
N PHE A 100 1.23 -9.35 -7.06
CA PHE A 100 2.61 -9.27 -6.56
C PHE A 100 3.24 -10.64 -6.77
N ILE A 101 4.17 -10.75 -7.71
CA ILE A 101 4.79 -12.03 -8.09
C ILE A 101 6.31 -11.90 -8.03
N ALA A 102 6.97 -12.81 -7.33
CA ALA A 102 8.43 -12.86 -7.37
C ALA A 102 8.88 -13.45 -8.71
N ARG A 103 9.80 -12.75 -9.37
CA ARG A 103 10.44 -13.16 -10.61
C ARG A 103 11.95 -13.18 -10.44
N GLN A 104 12.61 -14.00 -11.25
CA GLN A 104 14.07 -14.05 -11.29
C GLN A 104 14.52 -13.91 -12.75
N LYS A 105 15.41 -12.96 -13.01
CA LYS A 105 16.03 -12.73 -14.32
C LYS A 105 17.51 -12.44 -14.12
N ASN A 106 18.38 -13.11 -14.88
CA ASN A 106 19.83 -12.94 -14.80
C ASN A 106 20.39 -13.04 -13.37
N ASN A 107 19.93 -14.04 -12.61
CA ASN A 107 20.26 -14.26 -11.18
C ASN A 107 19.86 -13.12 -10.22
N LYS A 108 19.12 -12.11 -10.67
CA LYS A 108 18.53 -11.08 -9.82
C LYS A 108 17.06 -11.39 -9.59
N ASN A 109 16.60 -11.18 -8.36
CA ASN A 109 15.20 -11.32 -8.00
C ASN A 109 14.50 -9.95 -8.11
N PHE A 110 13.28 -9.95 -8.63
CA PHE A 110 12.44 -8.77 -8.78
C PHE A 110 11.05 -9.09 -8.26
N LEU A 111 10.36 -8.08 -7.75
CA LEU A 111 8.93 -8.15 -7.49
C LEU A 111 8.20 -7.57 -8.70
N GLN A 112 7.58 -8.44 -9.48
CA GLN A 112 6.65 -8.02 -10.52
C GLN A 112 5.36 -7.57 -9.83
N VAL A 113 4.98 -6.32 -10.05
CA VAL A 113 3.68 -5.77 -9.67
C VAL A 113 2.92 -5.48 -10.95
N TYR A 114 1.70 -5.98 -11.09
CA TYR A 114 0.90 -5.70 -12.29
C TYR A 114 -0.58 -5.62 -11.98
N LEU A 115 -1.28 -4.85 -12.82
CA LEU A 115 -2.72 -4.68 -12.77
C LEU A 115 -3.34 -5.44 -13.94
N GLU A 116 -4.25 -6.35 -13.60
CA GLU A 116 -5.06 -7.12 -14.54
C GLU A 116 -6.49 -6.57 -14.55
N LYS A 117 -7.03 -6.39 -15.75
CA LYS A 117 -8.42 -6.00 -16.00
C LYS A 117 -9.00 -6.93 -17.05
N ASN A 118 -10.10 -7.61 -16.73
CA ASN A 118 -10.75 -8.56 -17.62
C ASN A 118 -9.77 -9.59 -18.21
N ASP A 119 -8.92 -10.16 -17.35
CA ASP A 119 -7.89 -11.17 -17.69
C ASP A 119 -6.76 -10.68 -18.61
N GLU A 120 -6.66 -9.37 -18.85
CA GLU A 120 -5.54 -8.74 -19.56
C GLU A 120 -4.67 -7.92 -18.60
N ILE A 121 -3.36 -8.03 -18.73
CA ILE A 121 -2.41 -7.18 -18.01
C ILE A 121 -2.40 -5.80 -18.69
N ILE A 122 -2.86 -4.78 -17.96
CA ILE A 122 -2.93 -3.40 -18.48
C ILE A 122 -1.73 -2.56 -18.06
N ASN A 123 -1.11 -2.88 -16.93
CA ASN A 123 0.09 -2.21 -16.45
C ASN A 123 0.97 -3.18 -15.67
N GLU A 124 2.28 -2.97 -15.71
CA GLU A 124 3.27 -3.82 -15.06
C GLU A 124 4.52 -3.01 -14.70
N VAL A 125 5.14 -3.36 -13.58
CA VAL A 125 6.46 -2.88 -13.17
C VAL A 125 7.25 -4.01 -12.50
N TYR A 126 8.57 -3.97 -12.61
CA TYR A 126 9.49 -4.88 -11.93
C TYR A 126 10.32 -4.09 -10.93
N LEU A 127 10.07 -4.31 -9.64
CA LEU A 127 10.77 -3.63 -8.57
C LEU A 127 11.94 -4.47 -8.08
N ASP A 128 13.11 -3.85 -7.92
CA ASP A 128 14.25 -4.47 -7.26
C ASP A 128 14.10 -4.46 -5.72
N GLY A 129 15.05 -5.05 -5.00
CA GLY A 129 14.99 -5.11 -3.53
C GLY A 129 14.98 -3.74 -2.84
N GLN A 130 15.64 -2.73 -3.41
CA GLN A 130 15.65 -1.37 -2.84
C GLN A 130 14.31 -0.69 -3.07
N GLU A 131 13.75 -0.79 -4.27
CA GLU A 131 12.44 -0.24 -4.64
C GLU A 131 11.31 -0.86 -3.82
N VAL A 132 11.34 -2.17 -3.60
CA VAL A 132 10.38 -2.86 -2.73
C VAL A 132 10.51 -2.39 -1.28
N LEU A 133 11.73 -2.20 -0.78
CA LEU A 133 11.96 -1.67 0.57
C LEU A 133 11.43 -0.25 0.72
N MET A 134 11.68 0.62 -0.27
CA MET A 134 11.17 1.99 -0.28
C MET A 134 9.64 2.01 -0.21
N LEU A 135 8.97 1.16 -1.00
CA LEU A 135 7.52 1.03 -0.98
C LEU A 135 7.01 0.49 0.36
N ASP A 136 7.68 -0.51 0.97
CA ASP A 136 7.31 -1.04 2.28
C ASP A 136 7.38 0.03 3.38
N ILE A 137 8.42 0.86 3.37
CA ILE A 137 8.59 1.98 4.29
C ILE A 137 7.46 2.99 4.12
N ALA A 138 7.13 3.36 2.88
CA ALA A 138 6.07 4.31 2.59
C ALA A 138 4.69 3.80 3.05
N ILE A 139 4.36 2.55 2.76
CA ILE A 139 3.12 1.90 3.23
C ILE A 139 3.11 1.77 4.75
N GLY A 140 4.25 1.43 5.37
CA GLY A 140 4.38 1.34 6.83
C GLY A 140 4.10 2.67 7.51
N LYS A 141 4.64 3.77 6.98
CA LYS A 141 4.35 5.13 7.46
C LYS A 141 2.87 5.48 7.29
N ALA A 142 2.26 5.13 6.16
CA ALA A 142 0.83 5.33 5.93
C ALA A 142 -0.02 4.60 6.98
N ILE A 143 0.21 3.30 7.18
CA ILE A 143 -0.52 2.49 8.18
C ILE A 143 -0.33 3.05 9.59
N HIS A 144 0.90 3.42 9.96
CA HIS A 144 1.17 3.96 11.29
C HIS A 144 0.35 5.20 11.60
N LEU A 145 0.09 6.05 10.60
CA LEU A 145 -0.72 7.26 10.78
C LEU A 145 -2.20 6.95 11.04
N LEU A 146 -2.72 5.80 10.62
CA LEU A 146 -4.08 5.36 10.94
C LEU A 146 -4.25 4.94 12.42
N THR A 147 -3.16 4.79 13.16
CA THR A 147 -3.22 4.45 14.59
C THR A 147 -3.89 5.61 15.34
N PRO A 148 -4.89 5.34 16.21
CA PRO A 148 -5.45 6.36 17.09
C PRO A 148 -4.32 6.99 17.93
N ILE A 149 -4.30 8.30 18.01
CA ILE A 149 -3.47 8.96 19.01
C ILE A 149 -4.24 8.85 20.32
N SER A 150 -3.72 8.08 21.28
CA SER A 150 -4.20 8.15 22.66
C SER A 150 -3.95 9.56 23.17
N GLY A 151 -5.02 10.33 23.34
CA GLY A 151 -5.03 11.64 23.99
C GLY A 151 -5.40 11.52 25.45
#